data_AF-A0A1A7YZA0-F1
#
_entry.id   AF-A0A1A7YZA0-F1
#
_cell.length_a   1.000
_cell.length_b   1.000
_cell.length_c   1.000
_cell.angle_alpha   90.00
_cell.angle_beta   90.00
_cell.angle_gamma   90.00
#
_symmetry.space_group_name_H-M   'P 1'
#
loop_
_entity.id
_entity.type
_entity.pdbx_description
1 polymer ?
#
loop_
_entity_poly.entity_id
_entity_poly.type
_entity_poly.pdbx_seq_one_letter_code
_entity_poly.pdbx_strand_id
1 'polypeptide(L)'
;VVRTRMEEKQIHVRDVRLNGSAASHILHEDSGLGFKDLDLIFCADMKGESEFQTVKDIVLDCLLDFLPDCVNKEKISPLTLKEAYVQKMVKVCNDSDRWSLISLSNNRGKNVELKFVDSLRRQFEF
;
A
#
# COMPACT_ATOMS: atom_id res chain seq x y z
N VAL A 1 3.84 -10.25 -4.79
CA VAL A 1 2.83 -10.79 -3.84
C VAL A 1 1.52 -10.01 -3.92
N VAL A 2 1.46 -8.73 -3.49
CA VAL A 2 0.22 -7.92 -3.50
C VAL A 2 -0.49 -7.92 -4.86
N ARG A 3 0.21 -7.52 -5.94
CA ARG A 3 -0.35 -7.52 -7.30
C ARG A 3 -0.93 -8.89 -7.71
N THR A 4 -0.17 -9.95 -7.51
CA THR A 4 -0.58 -11.32 -7.83
C THR A 4 -1.88 -11.70 -7.12
N ARG A 5 -1.99 -11.43 -5.82
CA ARG A 5 -3.21 -11.71 -5.04
C ARG A 5 -4.40 -10.84 -5.45
N MET A 6 -4.16 -9.59 -5.85
CA MET A 6 -5.22 -8.75 -6.42
C MET A 6 -5.77 -9.36 -7.72
N GLU A 7 -4.88 -9.79 -8.62
CA GLU A 7 -5.26 -10.43 -9.88
C GLU A 7 -6.00 -11.76 -9.64
N GLU A 8 -5.59 -12.58 -8.67
CA GLU A 8 -6.30 -13.80 -8.25
C GLU A 8 -7.73 -13.50 -7.75
N LYS A 9 -7.93 -12.36 -7.08
CA LYS A 9 -9.24 -11.88 -6.61
C LYS A 9 -10.01 -11.08 -7.67
N GLN A 10 -9.60 -11.15 -8.95
CA GLN A 10 -10.24 -10.46 -10.08
C GLN A 10 -10.19 -8.92 -9.99
N ILE A 11 -9.23 -8.37 -9.23
CA ILE A 11 -8.93 -6.94 -9.21
C ILE A 11 -7.78 -6.70 -10.19
N HIS A 12 -8.11 -6.19 -11.37
CA HIS A 12 -7.10 -5.94 -12.41
C HIS A 12 -6.17 -4.80 -12.00
N VAL A 13 -4.85 -5.05 -12.02
CA VAL A 13 -3.81 -4.06 -11.76
C VAL A 13 -3.20 -3.62 -13.10
N ARG A 14 -3.52 -2.40 -13.51
CA ARG A 14 -3.07 -1.78 -14.76
C ARG A 14 -1.56 -1.54 -14.75
N ASP A 15 -1.06 -0.92 -13.68
CA ASP A 15 0.36 -0.66 -13.48
C ASP A 15 0.72 -0.50 -11.99
N VAL A 16 2.03 -0.55 -11.70
CA VAL A 16 2.58 -0.28 -10.37
C VAL A 16 3.69 0.75 -10.52
N ARG A 17 3.64 1.83 -9.74
CA ARG A 17 4.58 2.96 -9.81
C ARG A 17 5.26 3.17 -8.47
N LEU A 18 6.51 3.60 -8.52
CA LEU A 18 7.20 4.17 -7.38
C LEU A 18 7.00 5.69 -7.41
N ASN A 19 6.68 6.27 -6.26
CA ASN A 19 6.50 7.72 -6.10
C ASN A 19 7.36 8.25 -4.95
N GLY A 20 7.23 9.56 -4.69
CA GLY A 20 7.82 10.24 -3.56
C GLY A 20 9.33 10.44 -3.68
N SER A 21 9.97 10.74 -2.54
CA SER A 21 11.41 11.01 -2.47
C SER A 21 12.27 9.86 -3.00
N ALA A 22 11.80 8.61 -2.89
CA ALA A 22 12.49 7.44 -3.43
C ALA A 22 12.61 7.50 -4.96
N ALA A 23 11.56 7.91 -5.67
CA ALA A 23 11.61 8.08 -7.12
C ALA A 23 12.61 9.18 -7.53
N SER A 24 12.60 10.31 -6.82
CA SER A 24 13.55 11.41 -7.04
C SER A 24 14.99 11.00 -6.78
N HIS A 25 15.25 10.23 -5.72
CA HIS A 25 16.59 9.74 -5.38
C HIS A 25 17.15 8.79 -6.45
N ILE A 26 16.30 7.94 -7.06
CA ILE A 26 16.71 7.08 -8.19
C ILE A 26 17.11 7.91 -9.41
N LEU A 27 16.41 9.02 -9.67
CA LEU A 27 16.72 9.90 -10.79
C LEU A 27 17.96 10.77 -10.53
N HIS A 28 18.22 11.13 -9.28
CA HIS A 28 19.37 11.94 -8.89
C HIS A 28 19.82 11.61 -7.46
N GLU A 29 20.94 10.88 -7.37
CA GLU A 29 21.48 10.26 -6.15
C GLU A 29 21.80 11.29 -5.05
N ASP A 30 22.16 12.53 -5.44
CA ASP A 30 22.57 13.61 -4.53
C ASP A 30 21.56 14.77 -4.47
N SER A 31 20.27 14.44 -4.44
CA SER A 31 19.19 15.45 -4.33
C SER A 31 19.11 16.16 -2.97
N GLY A 32 19.93 15.76 -1.98
CA GLY A 32 19.92 16.31 -0.62
C GLY A 32 18.67 15.98 0.21
N LEU A 33 17.67 15.33 -0.39
CA LEU A 33 16.38 15.03 0.23
C LEU A 33 16.37 13.71 1.03
N GLY A 34 17.34 12.82 0.77
CA GLY A 34 17.29 11.42 1.21
C GLY A 34 16.04 10.70 0.68
N PHE A 35 15.80 9.47 1.13
CA PHE A 35 14.50 8.82 0.95
C PHE A 35 14.08 8.20 2.28
N LYS A 36 12.97 8.69 2.83
CA LYS A 36 12.48 8.26 4.14
C LYS A 36 11.40 7.19 4.00
N ASP A 37 10.51 7.40 3.04
CA ASP A 37 9.33 6.60 2.81
C ASP A 37 9.38 5.97 1.41
N LEU A 38 8.82 4.77 1.28
CA LEU A 38 8.69 4.04 0.03
C LEU A 38 7.23 4.05 -0.40
N ASP A 39 6.90 4.89 -1.38
CA ASP A 39 5.54 5.10 -1.84
C ASP A 39 5.26 4.29 -3.11
N LEU A 40 4.42 3.26 -2.98
CA LEU A 40 3.98 2.43 -4.10
C LEU A 40 2.55 2.76 -4.49
N ILE A 41 2.33 3.02 -5.77
CA ILE A 41 1.00 3.25 -6.34
C ILE A 41 0.62 2.06 -7.20
N PHE A 42 -0.45 1.38 -6.84
CA PHE A 42 -1.11 0.34 -7.62
C PHE A 42 -2.29 0.95 -8.35
N CYS A 43 -2.19 1.15 -9.67
CA CYS A 43 -3.31 1.57 -10.48
C CYS A 43 -4.20 0.35 -10.76
N ALA A 44 -5.34 0.24 -10.10
CA ALA A 44 -6.18 -0.96 -10.10
C ALA A 44 -7.67 -0.62 -10.29
N ASP A 45 -8.45 -1.55 -10.86
CA ASP A 45 -9.89 -1.40 -11.05
C ASP A 45 -10.61 -1.68 -9.71
N MET A 46 -11.03 -0.63 -8.99
CA MET A 46 -11.68 -0.77 -7.67
C MET A 46 -13.09 -0.17 -7.66
N LYS A 47 -13.99 -0.72 -8.47
CA LYS A 47 -15.29 -0.10 -8.79
C LYS A 47 -16.31 -0.12 -7.63
N GLY A 48 -16.12 -0.99 -6.63
CA GLY A 48 -17.06 -1.20 -5.53
C GLY A 48 -16.42 -1.12 -4.14
N GLU A 49 -17.28 -1.19 -3.12
CA GLU A 49 -16.87 -1.20 -1.72
C GLU A 49 -16.16 -2.51 -1.32
N SER A 50 -16.54 -3.63 -1.97
CA SER A 50 -15.93 -4.95 -1.77
C SER A 50 -14.44 -4.99 -2.07
N GLU A 51 -14.01 -4.24 -3.08
CA GLU A 51 -12.63 -4.19 -3.55
C GLU A 51 -11.74 -3.49 -2.52
N PHE A 52 -12.23 -2.44 -1.85
CA PHE A 52 -11.51 -1.79 -0.76
C PHE A 52 -11.23 -2.75 0.40
N GLN A 53 -12.24 -3.53 0.79
CA GLN A 53 -12.09 -4.52 1.86
C GLN A 53 -11.15 -5.65 1.42
N THR A 54 -11.30 -6.14 0.18
CA THR A 54 -10.43 -7.18 -0.40
C THR A 54 -8.96 -6.74 -0.44
N VAL A 55 -8.68 -5.52 -0.90
CA VAL A 55 -7.32 -4.97 -0.94
C VAL A 55 -6.71 -4.85 0.45
N LYS A 56 -7.49 -4.39 1.43
CA LYS A 56 -7.06 -4.34 2.82
C LYS A 56 -6.69 -5.73 3.34
N ASP A 57 -7.54 -6.73 3.10
CA ASP A 57 -7.29 -8.09 3.56
C ASP A 57 -6.06 -8.70 2.87
N ILE A 58 -5.90 -8.48 1.56
CA ILE A 58 -4.69 -8.90 0.82
C ILE A 58 -3.42 -8.32 1.47
N VAL A 59 -3.41 -7.03 1.83
CA VAL A 59 -2.22 -6.40 2.43
C VAL A 59 -1.94 -6.97 3.82
N LEU A 60 -2.97 -7.20 4.65
CA LEU A 60 -2.80 -7.82 5.96
C LEU A 60 -2.31 -9.28 5.85
N ASP A 61 -2.85 -10.05 4.91
CA ASP A 61 -2.39 -11.42 4.65
C ASP A 61 -0.94 -11.43 4.14
N CYS A 62 -0.55 -10.47 3.30
CA CYS A 62 0.84 -10.33 2.87
C CYS A 62 1.76 -10.02 4.06
N LEU A 63 1.35 -9.16 5.00
CA LEU A 63 2.13 -8.90 6.22
C LEU A 63 2.35 -10.18 7.03
N LEU A 64 1.32 -11.03 7.15
CA LEU A 64 1.43 -12.32 7.84
C LEU A 64 2.46 -13.24 7.19
N ASP A 65 2.50 -13.30 5.86
CA ASP A 65 3.46 -14.12 5.12
C ASP A 65 4.91 -13.71 5.42
N PHE A 66 5.17 -12.41 5.53
CA PHE A 66 6.50 -11.85 5.78
C PHE A 66 6.94 -11.88 7.25
N LEU A 67 6.10 -12.38 8.17
CA LEU A 67 6.56 -12.62 9.54
C LEU A 67 7.64 -13.73 9.56
N PRO A 68 8.66 -13.60 10.43
CA PRO A 68 9.72 -14.60 10.57
C PRO A 68 9.18 -16.01 10.86
N ASP A 69 9.90 -17.03 10.39
CA ASP A 69 9.48 -18.44 10.53
C ASP A 69 9.32 -18.90 11.99
N CYS A 70 9.95 -18.22 12.95
CA CYS A 70 9.81 -18.52 14.38
C CYS A 70 8.49 -18.01 14.99
N VAL A 71 7.65 -17.31 14.23
CA VAL A 71 6.37 -16.77 14.69
C VAL A 71 5.24 -17.76 14.39
N ASN A 72 4.44 -18.09 15.40
CA ASN A 72 3.23 -18.88 15.20
C ASN A 72 2.15 -18.03 14.52
N LYS A 73 2.05 -18.16 13.18
CA LYS A 73 1.12 -17.40 12.33
C LYS A 73 -0.36 -17.73 12.59
N GLU A 74 -0.68 -18.95 13.05
CA GLU A 74 -2.07 -19.41 13.29
C GLU A 74 -2.77 -18.63 14.41
N LYS A 75 -1.99 -18.08 15.35
CA LYS A 75 -2.52 -17.29 16.48
C LYS A 75 -2.67 -15.80 16.18
N ILE A 76 -2.26 -15.35 14.99
CA ILE A 76 -2.22 -13.93 14.65
C ILE A 76 -3.45 -13.55 13.85
N SER A 77 -4.25 -12.67 14.42
CA SER A 77 -5.44 -12.13 13.74
C SER A 77 -5.08 -10.95 12.82
N PRO A 78 -5.89 -10.66 11.79
CA PRO A 78 -5.75 -9.45 10.98
C PRO A 78 -5.82 -8.16 11.81
N LEU A 79 -6.59 -8.16 12.91
CA LEU A 79 -6.68 -7.01 13.83
C LEU A 79 -5.34 -6.77 14.52
N THR A 80 -4.70 -7.83 15.01
CA THR A 80 -3.37 -7.76 15.65
C THR A 80 -2.32 -7.23 14.67
N LEU A 81 -2.33 -7.67 13.42
CA LEU A 81 -1.42 -7.16 12.38
C LEU A 81 -1.67 -5.69 12.09
N LYS A 82 -2.94 -5.28 11.99
CA LYS A 82 -3.31 -3.89 11.79
C LYS A 82 -2.78 -3.01 12.93
N GLU A 83 -3.01 -3.40 14.17
CA GLU A 83 -2.57 -2.62 15.34
C GLU A 83 -1.05 -2.55 15.48
N ALA A 84 -0.33 -3.61 15.09
CA ALA A 84 1.12 -3.69 15.21
C ALA A 84 1.87 -2.97 14.09
N TYR A 85 1.39 -3.05 12.85
CA TYR A 85 2.16 -2.66 11.66
C TYR A 85 1.55 -1.52 10.84
N VAL A 86 0.24 -1.29 10.95
CA VAL A 86 -0.44 -0.27 10.14
C VAL A 86 -0.53 1.03 10.91
N GLN A 87 0.20 2.04 10.44
CA GLN A 87 0.21 3.39 11.04
C GLN A 87 -1.01 4.20 10.59
N LYS A 88 -1.41 4.08 9.33
CA LYS A 88 -2.50 4.87 8.74
C LYS A 88 -3.25 4.07 7.68
N MET A 89 -4.58 4.16 7.71
CA MET A 89 -5.45 3.69 6.63
C MET A 89 -6.33 4.84 6.17
N VAL A 90 -6.45 5.04 4.86
CA VAL A 90 -7.34 6.03 4.26
C VAL A 90 -8.16 5.35 3.17
N LYS A 91 -9.44 5.69 3.10
CA LYS A 91 -10.32 5.34 1.99
C LYS A 91 -10.96 6.64 1.48
N VAL A 92 -10.84 6.90 0.18
CA VAL A 92 -11.55 7.97 -0.51
C VAL A 92 -12.39 7.33 -1.60
N CYS A 93 -13.69 7.58 -1.56
CA CYS A 93 -14.63 7.12 -2.57
C CYS A 93 -15.69 8.21 -2.75
N ASN A 94 -15.49 9.06 -3.74
CA ASN A 94 -16.43 10.10 -4.17
C ASN A 94 -16.50 10.13 -5.71
N ASP A 95 -17.22 11.10 -6.27
CA ASP A 95 -17.46 11.17 -7.73
C ASP A 95 -16.20 11.38 -8.57
N SER A 96 -15.14 11.99 -8.00
CA SER A 96 -13.90 12.29 -8.73
C SER A 96 -12.71 11.41 -8.33
N ASP A 97 -12.69 10.94 -7.10
CA ASP A 97 -11.54 10.27 -6.48
C ASP A 97 -11.97 8.98 -5.82
N ARG A 98 -11.29 7.91 -6.21
CA ARG A 98 -11.51 6.56 -5.73
C ARG A 98 -10.18 5.86 -5.51
N TRP A 99 -9.75 5.83 -4.27
CA TRP A 99 -8.47 5.27 -3.89
C TRP A 99 -8.41 4.91 -2.40
N SER A 100 -7.49 4.02 -2.05
CA SER A 100 -7.15 3.71 -0.66
C SER A 100 -5.66 3.79 -0.42
N LEU A 101 -5.27 3.97 0.83
CA LEU A 101 -3.89 4.02 1.26
C LEU A 101 -3.73 3.23 2.56
N ILE A 102 -2.70 2.39 2.61
CA ILE A 102 -2.27 1.66 3.79
C ILE A 102 -0.80 2.01 4.02
N SER A 103 -0.52 2.74 5.09
CA SER A 103 0.84 3.13 5.50
C SER A 103 1.33 2.18 6.59
N LEU A 104 2.42 1.49 6.30
CA LEU A 104 3.10 0.55 7.18
C LEU A 104 4.30 1.23 7.81
N SER A 105 4.47 1.09 9.12
CA SER A 105 5.62 1.67 9.82
C SER A 105 6.42 0.61 10.55
N ASN A 106 7.74 0.77 10.55
CA ASN A 106 8.64 -0.04 11.37
C ASN A 106 8.99 0.63 12.70
N ASN A 107 8.35 1.77 13.05
CA ASN A 107 8.64 2.58 14.24
C ASN A 107 10.10 3.06 14.37
N ARG A 108 10.91 2.94 13.30
CA ARG A 108 12.30 3.40 13.20
C ARG A 108 12.46 4.53 12.18
N GLY A 109 11.35 5.20 11.85
CA GLY A 109 11.32 6.37 10.99
C GLY A 109 11.28 6.10 9.50
N LYS A 110 11.13 4.83 9.06
CA LYS A 110 10.87 4.49 7.65
C LYS A 110 9.49 3.88 7.48
N ASN A 111 8.74 4.37 6.50
CA ASN A 111 7.42 3.85 6.19
C ASN A 111 7.36 3.27 4.77
N VAL A 112 6.44 2.34 4.58
CA VAL A 112 6.05 1.84 3.27
C VAL A 112 4.60 2.19 3.07
N GLU A 113 4.31 3.01 2.06
CA GLU A 113 2.95 3.39 1.73
C GLU A 113 2.46 2.62 0.50
N LEU A 114 1.36 1.91 0.66
CA LEU A 114 0.68 1.18 -0.40
C LEU A 114 -0.58 1.96 -0.77
N LYS A 115 -0.56 2.66 -1.90
CA LYS A 115 -1.69 3.42 -2.43
C LYS A 115 -2.33 2.66 -3.58
N PHE A 116 -3.63 2.42 -3.51
CA PHE A 116 -4.40 1.73 -4.54
C PHE A 116 -5.33 2.73 -5.19
N VAL A 117 -5.20 2.95 -6.50
CA VAL A 117 -5.85 4.04 -7.21
C VAL A 117 -6.70 3.50 -8.36
N ASP A 118 -8.00 3.73 -8.29
CA ASP A 118 -8.92 3.57 -9.42
C ASP A 118 -8.98 4.86 -10.22
N SER A 119 -9.42 5.94 -9.58
CA SER A 119 -9.44 7.29 -10.12
C SER A 119 -8.83 8.30 -9.14
N LEU A 120 -8.07 9.26 -9.66
CA LEU A 120 -7.47 10.33 -8.88
C LEU A 120 -7.35 11.59 -9.75
N ARG A 121 -8.07 12.65 -9.37
CA ARG A 121 -8.15 13.90 -10.14
C ARG A 121 -6.85 14.72 -10.09
N ARG A 122 -6.11 14.68 -8.98
CA ARG A 122 -4.79 15.31 -8.83
C ARG A 122 -3.75 14.28 -8.41
N GLN A 123 -2.77 14.06 -9.28
CA GLN A 123 -1.74 13.03 -9.08
C GLN A 123 -0.41 13.59 -8.56
N PHE A 124 -0.23 14.91 -8.54
CA PHE A 124 1.05 15.56 -8.21
C PHE A 124 0.83 16.76 -7.28
N GLU A 125 1.72 16.89 -6.30
CA GLU A 125 2.01 18.11 -5.53
C GLU A 125 3.51 18.38 -5.72
N PHE A 126 3.88 19.64 -5.94
CA PHE A 126 5.27 20.09 -6.12
C PHE A 126 5.77 20.80 -4.86
#